data_AF-A0A6H2DKS9-F1
#
_entry.id   AF-A0A6H2DKS9-F1
#
_cell.length_a   1.000
_cell.length_b   1.000
_cell.length_c   1.000
_cell.angle_alpha   90.00
_cell.angle_beta   90.00
_cell.angle_gamma   90.00
#
_symmetry.space_group_name_H-M   'P 1'
#
loop_
_entity.id
_entity.type
_entity.pdbx_description
1 polymer ?
#
loop_
_entity_poly.entity_id
_entity_poly.type
_entity_poly.pdbx_seq_one_letter_code
_entity_poly.pdbx_strand_id
1 'polypeptide(L)'
;MLKQRRVAAQQLTDRLFETESAIDVAIQKMADLEGFMPVTRKNANLSAVVGQDAVLQAGQTLTALIPARSEIVATHNCLAVARDQIGSREMGMGSDNGKPPLHARHGNEPVVALVTEAA
;
A
#
# COMPACT_ATOMS: atom_id res chain seq x y z
N MET A 1 -14.84 17.84 19.12
CA MET A 1 -14.40 16.45 18.91
C MET A 1 -14.17 16.06 17.45
N LEU A 2 -15.12 16.26 16.51
CA LEU A 2 -14.94 15.86 15.10
C LEU A 2 -13.71 16.49 14.40
N LYS A 3 -13.45 17.78 14.65
CA LYS A 3 -12.28 18.49 14.10
C LYS A 3 -10.95 17.86 14.56
N GLN A 4 -10.83 17.48 15.83
CA GLN A 4 -9.64 16.82 16.37
C GLN A 4 -9.43 15.42 15.75
N ARG A 5 -10.51 14.65 15.55
CA ARG A 5 -10.44 13.34 14.88
C ARG A 5 -10.00 13.47 13.42
N ARG A 6 -10.48 14.48 12.68
CA ARG A 6 -10.04 14.75 11.31
C ARG A 6 -8.57 15.15 11.22
N VAL A 7 -8.11 16.02 12.13
CA VAL A 7 -6.69 16.41 12.19
C VAL A 7 -5.81 15.20 12.49
N ALA A 8 -6.18 14.37 13.46
CA ALA A 8 -5.42 13.16 13.77
C ALA A 8 -5.40 12.16 12.60
N ALA A 9 -6.51 11.98 11.90
CA ALA A 9 -6.58 11.12 10.71
C ALA A 9 -5.68 11.64 9.58
N GLN A 10 -5.71 12.94 9.30
CA GLN A 10 -4.83 13.55 8.30
C GLN A 10 -3.36 13.36 8.67
N GLN A 11 -2.99 13.63 9.92
CA GLN A 11 -1.63 13.46 10.42
C GLN A 11 -1.12 12.02 10.33
N LEU A 12 -2.02 11.04 10.49
CA LEU A 12 -1.71 9.62 10.30
C LEU A 12 -1.50 9.29 8.83
N THR A 13 -2.39 9.76 7.96
CA THR A 13 -2.28 9.58 6.51
C THR A 13 -0.99 10.19 5.95
N ASP A 14 -0.60 11.39 6.39
CA ASP A 14 0.63 12.04 5.97
C ASP A 14 1.86 11.18 6.32
N ARG A 15 1.93 10.68 7.56
CA ARG A 15 3.02 9.80 8.03
C ARG A 15 3.07 8.48 7.27
N LEU A 16 1.91 7.94 6.91
CA LEU A 16 1.82 6.70 6.15
C LEU A 16 2.42 6.87 4.74
N PHE A 17 2.05 7.94 4.03
CA PHE A 17 2.63 8.26 2.72
C PHE A 17 4.14 8.53 2.81
N GLU A 18 4.58 9.26 3.83
CA GLU A 18 6.01 9.47 4.09
C GLU A 18 6.75 8.14 4.30
N THR A 19 6.14 7.20 5.03
CA THR A 19 6.73 5.88 5.30
C THR A 19 6.80 5.01 4.04
N GLU A 20 5.74 4.97 3.24
CA GLU A 20 5.72 4.28 1.93
C GLU A 20 6.83 4.82 1.01
N SER A 21 6.92 6.15 0.91
CA SER A 21 7.95 6.80 0.10
C SER A 21 9.37 6.52 0.62
N ALA A 22 9.57 6.49 1.94
CA ALA A 22 10.86 6.19 2.53
C ALA A 22 11.33 4.75 2.20
N ILE A 23 10.42 3.78 2.19
CA ILE A 23 10.74 2.40 1.80
C ILE A 23 11.12 2.33 0.31
N ASP A 24 10.41 3.03 -0.56
CA ASP A 24 10.74 3.10 -1.99
C ASP A 24 12.13 3.70 -2.23
N VAL A 25 12.46 4.79 -1.52
CA VAL A 25 13.79 5.40 -1.57
C VAL A 25 14.85 4.43 -1.02
N ALA A 26 14.57 3.70 0.05
CA ALA A 26 15.49 2.71 0.60
C ALA A 26 15.79 1.59 -0.40
N ILE A 27 14.76 1.05 -1.09
CA ILE A 27 14.91 0.05 -2.14
C ILE A 27 15.80 0.58 -3.27
N GLN A 28 15.54 1.80 -3.74
CA GLN A 28 16.34 2.43 -4.79
C GLN A 28 17.82 2.52 -4.37
N LYS A 29 18.11 3.06 -3.18
CA LYS A 29 19.49 3.24 -2.70
C LYS A 29 20.21 1.93 -2.47
N MET A 30 19.51 0.90 -2.00
CA MET A 30 20.07 -0.43 -1.83
C MET A 30 20.39 -1.10 -3.17
N ALA A 31 19.51 -0.98 -4.17
CA ALA A 31 19.77 -1.50 -5.51
C ALA A 31 20.97 -0.79 -6.17
N ASP A 32 21.07 0.53 -6.04
CA ASP A 32 22.22 1.32 -6.50
C ASP A 32 23.53 0.83 -5.85
N LEU A 33 23.52 0.65 -4.52
CA LEU A 33 24.67 0.17 -3.77
C LEU A 33 25.09 -1.24 -4.20
N GLU A 34 24.16 -2.19 -4.17
CA GLU A 34 24.42 -3.60 -4.48
C GLU A 34 24.97 -3.77 -5.90
N GLY A 35 24.40 -3.05 -6.88
CA GLY A 35 24.88 -3.05 -8.26
C GLY A 35 26.28 -2.43 -8.42
N PHE A 36 26.63 -1.44 -7.60
CA PHE A 36 27.90 -0.73 -7.70
C PHE A 36 29.07 -1.44 -7.00
N MET A 37 28.81 -2.30 -6.02
CA MET A 37 29.83 -3.09 -5.32
C MET A 37 30.72 -3.94 -6.26
N PRO A 38 30.19 -4.79 -7.17
CA PRO A 38 31.03 -5.57 -8.08
C PRO A 38 31.75 -4.70 -9.12
N VAL A 39 31.15 -3.57 -9.52
CA VAL A 39 31.78 -2.60 -10.44
C VAL A 39 33.01 -1.99 -9.79
N THR A 40 32.88 -1.51 -8.56
CA THR A 40 33.99 -0.92 -7.78
C THR A 40 35.11 -1.92 -7.57
N ARG A 41 34.77 -3.16 -7.19
CA ARG A 41 35.73 -4.26 -7.03
C ARG A 41 36.50 -4.53 -8.32
N LYS A 42 35.81 -4.59 -9.46
CA LYS A 42 36.42 -4.80 -10.78
C LYS A 42 37.34 -3.63 -11.15
N ASN A 43 36.89 -2.39 -10.96
CA ASN A 43 37.68 -1.18 -11.25
C ASN A 43 38.95 -1.10 -10.41
N ALA A 44 38.94 -1.67 -9.20
CA ALA A 44 40.10 -1.77 -8.33
C ALA A 44 41.02 -2.97 -8.63
N ASN A 45 40.76 -3.75 -9.69
CA ASN A 45 41.48 -4.98 -10.04
C ASN A 45 41.55 -6.00 -8.88
N LEU A 46 40.49 -6.07 -8.07
CA LEU A 46 40.40 -6.98 -6.94
C LEU A 46 39.71 -8.30 -7.32
N SER A 47 40.15 -9.39 -6.68
CA SER A 47 39.57 -10.73 -6.84
C SER A 47 38.07 -10.75 -6.49
N ALA A 48 37.32 -11.67 -7.11
CA ALA A 48 35.88 -11.84 -6.91
C ALA A 48 35.47 -12.19 -5.47
N VAL A 49 36.38 -12.82 -4.72
CA VAL A 49 36.11 -13.19 -3.33
C VAL A 49 36.24 -12.01 -2.36
N VAL A 50 36.87 -10.90 -2.78
CA VAL A 50 37.06 -9.72 -1.93
C VAL A 50 35.72 -9.03 -1.73
N GLY A 51 35.26 -8.99 -0.47
CA GLY A 51 33.98 -8.37 -0.09
C GLY A 51 32.74 -9.18 -0.45
N GLN A 52 32.88 -10.46 -0.81
CA GLN A 52 31.77 -11.33 -1.19
C GLN A 52 30.67 -11.38 -0.11
N ASP A 53 31.05 -11.50 1.16
CA ASP A 53 30.07 -11.54 2.26
C ASP A 53 29.29 -10.22 2.38
N ALA A 54 29.94 -9.09 2.11
CA ALA A 54 29.27 -7.79 2.12
C ALA A 54 28.25 -7.68 0.98
N VAL A 55 28.58 -8.19 -0.21
CA VAL A 55 27.64 -8.25 -1.35
C VAL A 55 26.44 -9.13 -0.99
N LEU A 56 26.68 -10.29 -0.37
CA LEU A 56 25.62 -11.19 0.09
C LEU A 56 24.70 -10.51 1.11
N GLN A 57 25.27 -9.83 2.10
CA GLN A 57 24.51 -9.11 3.14
C GLN A 57 23.70 -7.94 2.56
N ALA A 58 24.27 -7.21 1.60
CA ALA A 58 23.56 -6.15 0.89
C ALA A 58 22.35 -6.70 0.12
N GLY A 59 22.51 -7.80 -0.61
CA GLY A 59 21.41 -8.44 -1.34
C GLY A 59 20.33 -9.03 -0.44
N GLN A 60 20.70 -9.60 0.71
CA GLN A 60 19.75 -10.04 1.73
C GLN A 60 18.92 -8.87 2.28
N THR A 61 19.58 -7.72 2.51
CA THR A 61 18.93 -6.50 2.98
C THR A 61 17.95 -5.97 1.93
N LEU A 62 18.37 -5.88 0.66
CA LEU A 62 17.49 -5.46 -0.44
C LEU A 62 16.27 -6.39 -0.56
N THR A 63 16.50 -7.70 -0.48
CA THR A 63 15.44 -8.72 -0.55
C THR A 63 14.42 -8.55 0.59
N ALA A 64 14.85 -8.15 1.78
CA ALA A 64 13.97 -7.92 2.92
C ALA A 64 13.11 -6.65 2.79
N LEU A 65 13.57 -5.64 2.03
CA LEU A 65 12.81 -4.40 1.84
C LEU A 65 11.60 -4.57 0.91
N ILE A 66 11.66 -5.50 -0.05
CA ILE A 66 10.56 -5.74 -1.01
C ILE A 66 9.26 -6.22 -0.32
N PRO A 67 9.25 -7.23 0.55
CA PRO A 67 8.04 -7.61 1.28
C PRO A 67 7.62 -6.52 2.27
N ALA A 68 8.56 -5.80 2.91
CA ALA A 68 8.23 -4.69 3.81
C ALA A 68 7.41 -3.59 3.11
N ARG A 69 7.71 -3.30 1.83
CA ARG A 69 6.90 -2.41 1.00
C ARG A 69 5.46 -2.92 0.82
N SER A 70 5.30 -4.21 0.56
CA SER A 70 3.96 -4.82 0.42
C SER A 70 3.17 -4.74 1.73
N GLU A 71 3.83 -4.96 2.87
CA GLU A 71 3.22 -4.91 4.20
C GLU A 71 2.76 -3.49 4.59
N ILE A 72 3.53 -2.45 4.25
CA ILE A 72 3.09 -1.07 4.52
C ILE A 72 1.88 -0.67 3.66
N VAL A 73 1.84 -1.11 2.40
CA VAL A 73 0.68 -0.88 1.52
C VAL A 73 -0.54 -1.65 2.02
N ALA A 74 -0.36 -2.88 2.52
CA ALA A 74 -1.44 -3.62 3.18
C ALA A 74 -1.95 -2.88 4.43
N THR A 75 -1.04 -2.31 5.22
CA THR A 75 -1.37 -1.46 6.38
C THR A 75 -2.21 -0.25 5.97
N HIS A 76 -1.85 0.41 4.86
CA HIS A 76 -2.64 1.50 4.28
C HIS A 76 -4.07 1.09 3.98
N ASN A 77 -4.24 -0.01 3.26
CA ASN A 77 -5.57 -0.51 2.89
C ASN A 77 -6.42 -0.84 4.14
N CYS A 78 -5.82 -1.45 5.16
CA CYS A 78 -6.49 -1.69 6.44
C CYS A 78 -6.92 -0.40 7.14
N LEU A 79 -6.08 0.64 7.13
CA LEU A 79 -6.42 1.96 7.69
C LEU A 79 -7.54 2.66 6.90
N ALA A 80 -7.60 2.47 5.58
CA ALA A 80 -8.70 2.99 4.76
C ALA A 80 -10.04 2.33 5.13
N VAL A 81 -10.04 1.01 5.36
CA VAL A 81 -11.23 0.29 5.86
C VAL A 81 -11.64 0.78 7.25
N ALA A 82 -10.67 0.95 8.15
CA ALA A 82 -10.94 1.47 9.50
C ALA A 82 -11.55 2.88 9.46
N ARG A 83 -11.05 3.76 8.58
CA ARG A 83 -11.62 5.11 8.35
C ARG A 83 -13.10 5.05 7.94
N ASP A 84 -13.46 4.10 7.09
CA ASP A 84 -14.83 3.96 6.60
C ASP A 84 -15.76 3.41 7.72
N GLN A 85 -15.26 2.52 8.57
CA GLN A 85 -15.98 1.97 9.74
C GLN A 85 -16.25 3.02 10.83
N ILE A 86 -15.33 3.97 11.06
CA ILE A 86 -15.47 5.01 12.10
C ILE A 86 -16.32 6.23 11.67
N GLY A 87 -17.06 6.13 10.55
CA GLY A 87 -18.10 7.10 10.20
C GLY A 87 -17.79 8.05 9.05
N SER A 88 -16.82 7.75 8.18
CA SER A 88 -16.67 8.50 6.91
C SER A 88 -17.68 8.08 5.83
N ARG A 89 -18.41 6.97 6.04
CA ARG A 89 -19.48 6.51 5.14
C ARG A 89 -20.86 7.16 5.43
N GLU A 90 -21.03 7.81 6.57
CA GLU A 90 -22.36 8.28 7.04
C GLU A 90 -22.69 9.75 6.72
N MET A 91 -21.79 10.52 6.11
CA MET A 91 -22.09 11.91 5.67
C MET A 91 -22.85 11.98 4.32
N GLY A 92 -23.60 10.92 3.99
CA GLY A 92 -24.62 10.88 2.94
C GLY A 92 -26.04 11.15 3.47
N MET A 93 -26.18 11.69 4.69
CA MET A 93 -27.47 12.15 5.21
C MET A 93 -27.63 13.65 4.94
N GLY A 94 -28.16 13.94 3.75
CA GLY A 94 -28.58 15.27 3.34
C GLY A 94 -29.88 15.19 2.54
N SER A 95 -31.00 14.97 3.24
CA SER A 95 -32.23 15.76 3.07
C SER A 95 -33.29 15.21 4.01
N ASP A 96 -33.63 16.04 4.98
CA ASP A 96 -34.84 15.94 5.79
C ASP A 96 -36.05 16.08 4.84
N ASN A 97 -36.63 14.95 4.39
CA ASN A 97 -38.04 14.76 4.03
C ASN A 97 -38.27 13.41 3.30
N GLY A 98 -38.82 12.42 4.00
CA GLY A 98 -39.39 11.23 3.37
C GLY A 98 -39.35 9.97 4.23
N LYS A 99 -40.39 9.80 5.06
CA LYS A 99 -40.70 8.65 5.94
C LYS A 99 -40.31 7.24 5.40
N PRO A 100 -39.93 6.28 6.27
CA PRO A 100 -39.86 4.85 5.91
C PRO A 100 -41.21 4.13 6.18
N PRO A 101 -41.37 2.83 5.86
CA PRO A 101 -41.07 2.12 4.61
C PRO A 101 -42.33 1.39 4.08
N LEU A 102 -42.30 0.85 2.86
CA LEU A 102 -43.21 -0.24 2.48
C LEU A 102 -42.41 -1.34 1.77
N HIS A 103 -42.32 -2.49 2.44
CA HIS A 103 -41.85 -3.73 1.85
C HIS A 103 -42.65 -4.06 0.58
N ALA A 104 -41.97 -4.21 -0.55
CA ALA A 104 -42.44 -5.02 -1.66
C ALA A 104 -41.33 -6.00 -2.02
N ARG A 105 -41.60 -7.28 -1.72
CA ARG A 105 -40.87 -8.43 -2.23
C ARG A 105 -40.94 -8.41 -3.76
N HIS A 106 -39.83 -8.69 -4.42
CA HIS A 106 -39.68 -9.38 -5.72
C HIS A 106 -38.18 -9.73 -5.74
N GLY A 107 -37.70 -10.95 -5.92
CA GLY A 107 -38.19 -12.12 -6.62
C GLY A 107 -36.91 -12.72 -7.21
N ASN A 108 -36.61 -13.99 -6.93
CA ASN A 108 -35.42 -14.67 -7.45
C ASN A 108 -35.34 -14.53 -8.98
N GLU A 109 -34.24 -13.98 -9.50
CA GLU A 109 -33.77 -14.29 -10.84
C GLU A 109 -32.29 -14.70 -10.79
N PRO A 110 -31.90 -15.82 -11.44
CA PRO A 110 -30.55 -16.37 -11.37
C PRO A 110 -29.57 -15.55 -12.22
N VAL A 111 -28.38 -15.33 -11.67
CA VAL A 111 -27.23 -14.69 -12.33
C VAL A 111 -26.65 -15.63 -13.39
N VAL A 112 -27.30 -15.76 -14.54
CA VAL A 112 -26.71 -16.36 -15.76
C VAL A 112 -27.32 -15.67 -16.98
N ALA A 113 -26.66 -14.62 -17.49
CA ALA A 113 -26.60 -14.24 -18.91
C ALA A 113 -26.06 -12.79 -19.08
N LEU A 114 -24.75 -12.58 -18.90
CA LEU A 114 -24.04 -11.46 -19.53
C LEU A 114 -22.60 -11.88 -19.89
N VAL A 115 -22.48 -13.05 -20.52
CA VAL A 115 -21.31 -13.40 -21.34
C VAL A 115 -21.86 -13.71 -22.71
N THR A 116 -21.73 -12.74 -23.62
CA THR A 116 -21.53 -12.84 -25.08
C THR A 116 -22.09 -11.57 -25.70
N GLU A 117 -21.22 -10.62 -26.03
CA GLU A 117 -21.28 -9.77 -27.24
C GLU A 117 -20.15 -8.74 -27.20
N ALA A 118 -18.98 -9.17 -27.68
CA ALA A 118 -17.97 -8.34 -28.30
C ALA A 118 -17.13 -9.27 -29.19
N ALA A 119 -17.74 -9.63 -30.32
CA ALA A 119 -17.01 -10.13 -31.50
C ALA A 119 -16.46 -8.93 -32.28
#